data_AF-A0A248TLW9-F1
#
_entry.id   AF-A0A248TLW9-F1
#
_cell.length_a   1.000
_cell.length_b   1.000
_cell.length_c   1.000
_cell.angle_alpha   90.00
_cell.angle_beta   90.00
_cell.angle_gamma   90.00
#
_symmetry.space_group_name_H-M   'P 1'
#
loop_
_entity.id
_entity.type
_entity.pdbx_description
1 polymer ?
#
loop_
_entity_poly.entity_id
_entity_poly.type
_entity_poly.pdbx_seq_one_letter_code
_entity_poly.pdbx_strand_id
1 'polypeptide(L)' 'MKIYVHEKGITFVGKAWEIKEKLKVYQKSFTYVREWIDGTTSDDYYKEPKNSERDS' A
#
# COMPACT_ATOMS: atom_id res chain seq x y z
N MET A 1 -6.27 -7.35 7.92
CA MET A 1 -5.61 -6.83 6.70
C MET A 1 -4.43 -5.92 7.06
N LYS A 2 -3.35 -5.97 6.28
CA LYS A 2 -2.17 -5.08 6.28
C LYS A 2 -2.05 -4.41 4.91
N ILE A 3 -1.46 -3.21 4.85
CA ILE A 3 -1.16 -2.48 3.60
C ILE A 3 0.33 -2.12 3.62
N TYR A 4 1.01 -2.38 2.52
CA TYR A 4 2.40 -1.97 2.28
C TYR A 4 2.42 -1.02 1.10
N VAL A 5 2.93 0.19 1.31
CA VAL A 5 3.12 1.18 0.23
C VAL A 5 4.57 1.13 -0.22
N HIS A 6 4.77 0.99 -1.52
CA HIS A 6 6.07 1.03 -2.19
C HIS A 6 6.06 2.18 -3.20
N GLU A 7 7.25 2.64 -3.62
CA GLU A 7 7.40 3.78 -4.55
C GLU A 7 6.63 3.63 -5.87
N LYS A 8 6.31 2.41 -6.28
CA LYS A 8 5.68 2.07 -7.57
C LYS A 8 4.32 1.35 -7.43
N GLY A 9 3.80 1.16 -6.22
CA GLY A 9 2.56 0.41 -6.03
C GLY A 9 2.23 0.10 -4.57
N ILE A 10 1.05 -0.51 -4.36
CA ILE A 10 0.50 -0.78 -3.03
C ILE A 10 0.08 -2.25 -2.95
N THR A 11 0.55 -2.94 -1.91
CA THR A 11 0.28 -4.37 -1.66
C THR A 11 -0.65 -4.52 -0.44
N PHE A 12 -1.77 -5.21 -0.61
CA PHE A 12 -2.71 -5.52 0.48
C PHE A 12 -2.60 -7.00 0.85
N VAL A 13 -2.52 -7.28 2.15
CA VAL A 13 -2.48 -8.66 2.68
C VAL A 13 -3.61 -8.85 3.68
N GLY A 14 -4.61 -9.65 3.34
CA GLY A 14 -5.80 -9.85 4.17
C GLY A 14 -6.89 -10.64 3.46
N LYS A 15 -8.09 -10.68 4.04
CA LYS A 15 -9.24 -11.36 3.41
C LYS A 15 -9.72 -10.54 2.20
N ALA A 16 -10.14 -11.20 1.13
CA ALA A 16 -10.56 -10.53 -0.10
C ALA A 16 -11.70 -9.51 0.08
N TRP A 17 -12.60 -9.73 1.05
CA TRP A 17 -13.67 -8.77 1.38
C TRP A 17 -13.13 -7.54 2.13
N GLU A 18 -12.24 -7.72 3.12
CA GLU A 18 -11.58 -6.62 3.84
C GLU A 18 -10.85 -5.68 2.86
N ILE A 19 -10.18 -6.26 1.85
CA ILE A 19 -9.48 -5.52 0.79
C ILE A 19 -10.47 -4.74 -0.08
N LYS A 20 -11.56 -5.38 -0.54
CA LYS A 20 -12.61 -4.73 -1.35
C LYS A 20 -13.27 -3.56 -0.60
N GLU A 21 -13.56 -3.70 0.69
CA GLU A 21 -14.12 -2.62 1.49
C GLU A 21 -13.13 -1.48 1.68
N LYS A 22 -11.85 -1.78 1.97
CA LYS A 22 -10.84 -0.74 2.15
C LYS A 22 -10.55 0.03 0.85
N LEU A 23 -10.53 -0.64 -0.30
CA LEU A 23 -10.48 0.00 -1.62
C LEU A 23 -11.68 0.93 -1.85
N LYS A 24 -12.89 0.52 -1.47
CA LYS A 24 -14.11 1.35 -1.56
C LYS A 24 -14.07 2.61 -0.68
N VAL A 25 -13.25 2.63 0.37
CA VAL A 25 -12.99 3.82 1.18
C VAL A 25 -11.96 4.70 0.49
N TYR A 26 -10.80 4.17 0.10
CA TYR A 26 -9.71 4.97 -0.46
C TYR A 26 -10.02 5.59 -1.84
N GLN A 27 -10.85 4.97 -2.67
CA GLN A 27 -11.34 5.58 -3.93
C GLN A 27 -12.11 6.91 -3.73
N LYS A 28 -12.53 7.23 -2.49
CA LYS A 28 -13.16 8.52 -2.16
C LYS A 28 -12.15 9.60 -1.78
N SER A 29 -10.94 9.21 -1.42
CA SER A 29 -9.85 10.08 -0.95
C SER A 29 -8.79 10.30 -2.02
N PHE A 30 -8.61 9.33 -2.93
CA PHE A 30 -7.60 9.35 -3.99
C PHE A 30 -8.25 8.91 -5.30
N THR A 31 -8.02 9.68 -6.37
CA THR A 31 -8.45 9.34 -7.73
C THR A 31 -7.45 8.40 -8.38
N TYR A 32 -6.16 8.62 -8.13
CA TYR A 32 -5.06 7.84 -8.70
C TYR A 32 -4.23 7.16 -7.61
N VAL A 33 -3.72 5.95 -7.92
CA VAL A 33 -2.79 5.23 -7.04
C VAL A 33 -1.53 6.05 -6.74
N ARG A 34 -1.10 6.91 -7.68
CA ARG A 34 0.03 7.83 -7.49
C ARG A 34 -0.24 8.86 -6.39
N GLU A 35 -1.42 9.49 -6.37
CA GLU A 35 -1.80 10.43 -5.30
C GLU A 35 -1.81 9.77 -3.93
N TRP A 36 -2.12 8.48 -3.88
CA TRP A 36 -2.08 7.70 -2.64
C TRP A 36 -0.64 7.39 -2.19
N ILE A 37 0.25 7.01 -3.11
CA ILE A 37 1.69 6.82 -2.80
C ILE A 37 2.30 8.15 -2.34
N ASP A 38 2.09 9.23 -3.10
CA ASP A 38 2.62 10.56 -2.80
C ASP A 38 2.01 11.14 -1.52
N GLY A 39 0.73 10.87 -1.23
CA GLY A 39 0.02 11.32 -0.03
C GLY A 39 0.29 10.51 1.25
N THR A 40 1.09 9.43 1.19
CA THR A 40 1.45 8.61 2.37
C THR A 40 2.90 8.80 2.82
N THR A 41 3.62 9.79 2.29
CA THR A 41 5.00 10.11 2.68
C THR A 41 5.09 10.93 3.99
N SER A 42 4.69 10.32 5.11
CA SER A 42 5.09 10.70 6.49
C SER A 42 4.66 9.60 7.47
N ASP A 43 5.62 8.78 7.92
CA ASP A 43 5.69 7.80 9.03
C ASP A 43 4.49 6.92 9.48
N ASP A 44 3.22 7.22 9.18
CA ASP A 44 2.05 6.61 9.84
C ASP A 44 1.67 5.20 9.33
N TYR A 45 2.24 4.72 8.22
CA TYR A 45 1.93 3.41 7.62
C TYR A 45 3.21 2.65 7.17
N TYR A 46 3.85 2.03 8.17
CA TYR A 46 5.16 1.38 8.16
C TYR A 46 5.63 0.62 6.89
N LYS A 47 6.91 0.86 6.56
CA LYS A 47 7.82 -0.01 5.77
C LYS A 47 8.31 -1.18 6.67
N GLU A 48 8.92 -2.27 6.22
CA GLU A 48 9.51 -2.67 4.92
C GLU A 48 9.25 -4.21 4.72
N PRO A 49 9.79 -4.90 3.68
CA PRO A 49 11.14 -5.50 3.83
C PRO A 49 12.00 -5.51 2.56
N LYS A 50 13.27 -5.11 2.68
CA LYS A 50 14.34 -5.47 1.73
C LYS A 50 14.55 -6.98 1.74
N ASN A 51 14.45 -7.60 0.56
CA ASN A 51 15.07 -8.89 0.27
C ASN A 51 15.71 -8.79 -1.13
N SER A 52 16.83 -8.07 -1.19
CA SER A 52 17.71 -7.94 -2.37
C SER A 52 19.17 -8.30 -2.01
N GLU A 53 19.36 -9.23 -1.09
CA GLU A 53 20.62 -9.94 -0.81
C GLU A 53 20.35 -11.45 -0.87
N ARG A 54 19.83 -11.90 -2.02
CA ARG A 54 19.82 -13.30 -2.47
C ARG A 54 19.75 -13.31 -3.99
N ASP A 55 20.86 -12.96 -4.61
CA ASP A 55 21.42 -13.69 -5.75
C ASP A 55 22.83 -13.16 -6.06
N SER A 56 23.82 -14.05 -5.88
CA SER A 56 25.25 -13.97 -6.27
C SER A 56 26.12 -12.85 -5.68
#